data_AF-A0A813I6X4-F1
#
_entry.id   AF-A0A813I6X4-F1
#
_cell.length_a   1.000
_cell.length_b   1.000
_cell.length_c   1.000
_cell.angle_alpha   90.00
_cell.angle_beta   90.00
_cell.angle_gamma   90.00
#
_symmetry.space_group_name_H-M   'P 1'
#
loop_
_entity.id
_entity.type
_entity.pdbx_description
1 polymer ?
#
loop_
_entity_poly.entity_id
_entity_poly.type
_entity_poly.pdbx_seq_one_letter_code
_entity_poly.pdbx_strand_id
1 'polypeptide(L)'
;MGFLYGLRIPLTLAERRTTAFRFFQDVEAWGSREASFPSSDLIGPDTPLTRLLGSVVSEVFPSHGGFLDAAVYDASGLSQTKGVRKTSLRLVWPGILVDADRAARVRDLIVNRLSSASAEGGQIAELEAKLKELNPANAWHSVLGDGAYAGRASVRMPLCDRVAPLPLRGPERRPFAPVGVLRFSISPEGKIKMEWLCREADLDHAEWIKIGCVREGEEARELTEWSVPAWPGSQIVTPSSVRSGRVKVRTAAGSDGVGCGGGLRLRGSTRGNFTAERAGQMMTVERRFSSSPAEFSEKMEQHLGKAIMDPDGALVWKQPG
;
A
#
# COMPACT_ATOMS: atom_id res chain seq x y z
N MET A 1 5.73 15.24 8.42
CA MET A 1 4.69 14.28 7.95
C MET A 1 3.95 13.67 9.13
N GLY A 2 4.62 12.96 10.05
CA GLY A 2 3.99 12.34 11.23
C GLY A 2 3.20 13.33 12.10
N PHE A 3 3.70 14.55 12.24
CA PHE A 3 3.01 15.63 12.93
C PHE A 3 1.59 15.92 12.38
N LEU A 4 1.47 16.10 11.06
CA LEU A 4 0.19 16.40 10.41
C LEU A 4 -0.81 15.24 10.50
N TYR A 5 -0.30 13.99 10.48
CA TYR A 5 -1.11 12.81 10.72
C TYR A 5 -1.69 12.81 12.14
N GLY A 6 -0.89 13.13 13.16
CA GLY A 6 -1.35 13.27 14.55
C GLY A 6 -2.44 14.32 14.72
N LEU A 7 -2.38 15.42 13.96
CA LEU A 7 -3.43 16.43 13.89
C LEU A 7 -4.67 16.02 13.06
N ARG A 8 -4.71 14.78 12.53
CA ARG A 8 -5.75 14.28 11.62
C ARG A 8 -5.90 15.10 10.34
N ILE A 9 -4.83 15.76 9.92
CA ILE A 9 -4.79 16.50 8.65
C ILE A 9 -4.40 15.50 7.55
N PRO A 10 -5.28 15.23 6.57
CA PRO A 10 -4.98 14.27 5.52
C PRO A 10 -3.80 14.74 4.67
N LEU A 11 -2.83 13.85 4.50
CA LEU A 11 -1.74 13.99 3.54
C LEU A 11 -1.94 13.00 2.42
N THR A 12 -1.57 13.33 1.18
CA THR A 12 -1.80 12.45 0.02
C THR A 12 -0.51 12.21 -0.75
N LEU A 13 0.59 12.11 -0.01
CA LEU A 13 1.92 11.96 -0.58
C LEU A 13 2.15 10.53 -1.05
N ALA A 14 2.87 10.42 -2.16
CA ALA A 14 3.31 9.17 -2.72
C ALA A 14 4.81 9.27 -3.02
N GLU A 15 5.54 8.21 -2.72
CA GLU A 15 6.94 8.06 -3.08
C GLU A 15 7.06 7.47 -4.47
N ARG A 16 8.05 7.94 -5.24
CA ARG A 16 8.38 7.36 -6.54
C ARG A 16 9.13 6.06 -6.30
N ARG A 17 8.72 5.00 -6.99
CA ARG A 17 9.42 3.71 -6.92
C ARG A 17 10.79 3.82 -7.62
N THR A 18 11.83 3.45 -6.90
CA THR A 18 13.20 3.27 -7.40
C THR A 18 13.34 1.90 -8.09
N THR A 19 14.49 1.64 -8.73
CA THR A 19 14.76 0.34 -9.38
C THR A 19 14.85 -0.79 -8.34
N ALA A 20 15.51 -0.52 -7.21
CA ALA A 20 15.50 -1.33 -6.01
C ALA A 20 14.66 -0.65 -4.94
N PHE A 21 13.78 -1.39 -4.26
CA PHE A 21 12.90 -0.88 -3.22
C PHE A 21 12.65 -1.96 -2.17
N ARG A 22 12.20 -1.56 -0.98
CA ARG A 22 11.83 -2.54 0.06
C ARG A 22 10.65 -3.35 -0.40
N PHE A 23 10.75 -4.66 -0.29
CA PHE A 23 9.65 -5.54 -0.61
C PHE A 23 8.45 -5.18 0.27
N PHE A 24 7.28 -5.07 -0.34
CA PHE A 24 6.03 -4.88 0.37
C PHE A 24 4.98 -5.81 -0.20
N GLN A 25 3.78 -5.83 0.36
CA GLN A 25 2.63 -6.58 -0.14
C GLN A 25 1.37 -5.80 0.24
N ASP A 26 0.48 -5.58 -0.72
CA ASP A 26 -0.84 -5.00 -0.47
C ASP A 26 -1.86 -6.15 -0.35
N VAL A 27 -2.56 -6.22 0.78
CA VAL A 27 -3.63 -7.19 1.05
C VAL A 27 -4.96 -6.44 1.04
N GLU A 28 -5.83 -6.75 0.09
CA GLU A 28 -7.04 -5.98 -0.21
C GLU A 28 -8.28 -6.88 -0.31
N ALA A 29 -9.22 -6.75 0.62
CA ALA A 29 -10.50 -7.46 0.56
C ALA A 29 -11.66 -6.47 0.40
N TRP A 30 -12.57 -6.75 -0.54
CA TRP A 30 -13.81 -6.00 -0.69
C TRP A 30 -14.86 -6.51 0.29
N GLY A 31 -15.58 -5.59 0.92
CA GLY A 31 -16.74 -5.89 1.74
C GLY A 31 -18.06 -5.56 1.05
N SER A 32 -19.08 -5.31 1.88
CA SER A 32 -20.37 -4.75 1.49
C SER A 32 -20.39 -3.23 1.71
N ARG A 33 -21.57 -2.60 1.62
CA ARG A 33 -21.73 -1.18 1.98
C ARG A 33 -21.58 -0.97 3.49
N GLU A 34 -21.98 -1.96 4.27
CA GLU A 34 -22.12 -1.91 5.72
C GLU A 34 -20.86 -2.41 6.43
N ALA A 35 -20.23 -3.47 5.90
CA ALA A 35 -19.13 -4.17 6.57
C ALA A 35 -17.96 -4.49 5.63
N SER A 36 -16.77 -4.62 6.21
CA SER A 36 -15.59 -5.20 5.56
C SER A 36 -15.02 -6.30 6.44
N PHE A 37 -14.17 -7.15 5.86
CA PHE A 37 -13.48 -8.19 6.62
C PHE A 37 -12.57 -7.57 7.70
N PRO A 38 -12.54 -8.04 8.95
CA PRO A 38 -11.67 -7.47 9.97
C PRO A 38 -10.18 -7.60 9.60
N SER A 39 -9.40 -6.54 9.75
CA SER A 39 -7.97 -6.57 9.43
C SER A 39 -7.19 -7.55 10.32
N SER A 40 -7.55 -7.65 11.59
CA SER A 40 -7.01 -8.59 12.57
C SER A 40 -7.15 -10.06 12.17
N ASP A 41 -8.20 -10.38 11.40
CA ASP A 41 -8.52 -11.74 11.00
C ASP A 41 -7.75 -12.14 9.74
N LEU A 42 -7.29 -11.15 8.96
CA LEU A 42 -6.38 -11.37 7.83
C LEU A 42 -4.93 -11.44 8.28
N ILE A 43 -4.48 -10.44 9.03
CA ILE A 43 -3.07 -10.28 9.39
C ILE A 43 -2.90 -10.25 10.91
N GLY A 44 -2.17 -11.23 11.43
CA GLY A 44 -1.84 -11.39 12.83
C GLY A 44 -1.05 -12.68 13.07
N PRO A 45 -0.41 -12.84 14.24
CA PRO A 45 0.47 -13.97 14.56
C PRO A 45 -0.20 -15.33 14.38
N ASP A 46 -1.51 -15.39 14.65
CA ASP A 46 -2.27 -16.64 14.66
C ASP A 46 -3.07 -16.87 13.38
N THR A 47 -3.02 -15.94 12.41
CA THR A 47 -3.84 -16.06 11.19
C THR A 47 -3.18 -16.99 10.17
N PRO A 48 -3.97 -17.81 9.45
CA PRO A 48 -3.43 -18.75 8.49
C PRO A 48 -2.77 -18.05 7.29
N LEU A 49 -3.29 -16.89 6.87
CA LEU A 49 -2.69 -16.08 5.81
C LEU A 49 -1.29 -15.61 6.22
N THR A 50 -1.13 -15.04 7.41
CA THR A 50 0.16 -14.56 7.89
C THR A 50 1.19 -15.68 7.97
N ARG A 51 0.79 -16.86 8.47
CA ARG A 51 1.65 -18.04 8.51
C ARG A 51 2.18 -18.42 7.13
N LEU A 52 1.29 -18.45 6.13
CA LEU A 52 1.68 -18.77 4.76
C LEU A 52 2.58 -17.69 4.16
N LEU A 53 2.28 -16.40 4.38
CA LEU A 53 3.13 -15.30 3.94
C LEU A 53 4.54 -15.41 4.51
N GLY A 54 4.67 -15.62 5.83
CA GLY A 54 5.97 -15.82 6.48
C GLY A 54 6.73 -17.01 5.93
N SER A 55 6.04 -18.13 5.73
CA SER A 55 6.63 -19.35 5.13
C SER A 55 7.20 -19.09 3.75
N VAL A 56 6.40 -18.53 2.84
CA VAL A 56 6.84 -18.28 1.48
C VAL A 56 7.96 -17.23 1.43
N VAL A 57 7.86 -16.15 2.18
CA VAL A 57 8.90 -15.10 2.18
C VAL A 57 10.21 -15.62 2.77
N SER A 58 10.18 -16.42 3.83
CA SER A 58 11.38 -17.05 4.39
C SER A 58 12.02 -18.10 3.48
N GLU A 59 11.21 -18.85 2.71
CA GLU A 59 11.70 -19.79 1.68
C GLU A 59 12.45 -19.03 0.58
N VAL A 60 11.90 -17.91 0.13
CA VAL A 60 12.49 -17.11 -0.97
C VAL A 60 13.71 -16.32 -0.51
N PHE A 61 13.68 -15.78 0.70
CA PHE A 61 14.76 -14.95 1.23
C PHE A 61 15.33 -15.60 2.52
N PRO A 62 16.26 -16.55 2.40
CA PRO A 62 16.77 -17.30 3.56
C PRO A 62 17.81 -16.52 4.38
N SER A 63 18.48 -15.52 3.79
CA SER A 63 19.67 -14.87 4.34
C SER A 63 19.37 -13.75 5.36
N HIS A 64 18.54 -14.02 6.37
CA HIS A 64 18.08 -13.01 7.35
C HIS A 64 18.39 -13.31 8.83
N GLY A 65 19.42 -14.10 9.12
CA GLY A 65 19.88 -14.30 10.50
C GLY A 65 18.84 -14.95 11.43
N GLY A 66 17.94 -15.75 10.86
CA GLY A 66 16.93 -16.50 11.61
C GLY A 66 15.62 -15.76 11.90
N PHE A 67 15.44 -14.52 11.43
CA PHE A 67 14.14 -13.85 11.56
C PHE A 67 13.84 -12.88 10.40
N LEU A 68 12.57 -12.57 10.23
CA LEU A 68 12.06 -11.56 9.29
C LEU A 68 11.10 -10.63 10.02
N ASP A 69 11.16 -9.34 9.73
CA ASP A 69 10.24 -8.34 10.29
C ASP A 69 9.37 -7.73 9.18
N ALA A 70 8.06 -7.62 9.44
CA ALA A 70 7.10 -6.95 8.57
C ALA A 70 6.38 -5.83 9.32
N ALA A 71 6.53 -4.58 8.86
CA ALA A 71 5.74 -3.46 9.34
C ALA A 71 4.35 -3.48 8.68
N VAL A 72 3.30 -3.52 9.50
CA VAL A 72 1.91 -3.62 9.05
C VAL A 72 1.20 -2.27 9.16
N TYR A 73 0.57 -1.84 8.07
CA TYR A 73 -0.25 -0.64 8.02
C TYR A 73 -1.66 -0.98 7.57
N ASP A 74 -2.65 -0.33 8.17
CA ASP A 74 -4.07 -0.47 7.86
C ASP A 74 -4.62 0.83 7.25
N ALA A 75 -5.27 0.70 6.10
CA ALA A 75 -6.02 1.74 5.42
C ALA A 75 -7.46 1.30 5.13
N SER A 76 -8.02 0.42 5.96
CA SER A 76 -9.38 -0.09 5.83
C SER A 76 -10.41 1.03 6.02
N GLY A 77 -11.56 0.90 5.36
CA GLY A 77 -12.65 1.87 5.44
C GLY A 77 -13.50 1.94 4.18
N LEU A 78 -14.32 2.99 4.05
CA LEU A 78 -15.20 3.18 2.90
C LEU A 78 -14.41 3.58 1.65
N SER A 79 -14.50 2.78 0.59
CA SER A 79 -14.03 3.17 -0.74
C SER A 79 -15.07 4.09 -1.37
N GLN A 80 -14.77 5.39 -1.41
CA GLN A 80 -15.70 6.38 -2.00
C GLN A 80 -16.00 6.09 -3.47
N THR A 81 -15.04 5.51 -4.19
CA THR A 81 -15.20 5.17 -5.62
C THR A 81 -16.21 4.04 -5.84
N LYS A 82 -16.18 3.03 -4.99
CA LYS A 82 -17.03 1.83 -5.14
C LYS A 82 -18.28 1.87 -4.26
N GLY A 83 -18.36 2.80 -3.32
CA GLY A 83 -19.44 2.88 -2.34
C GLY A 83 -19.51 1.68 -1.39
N VAL A 84 -18.43 0.91 -1.25
CA VAL A 84 -18.35 -0.26 -0.37
C VAL A 84 -17.16 -0.15 0.57
N ARG A 85 -17.26 -0.77 1.74
CA ARG A 85 -16.13 -0.89 2.66
C ARG A 85 -15.09 -1.84 2.10
N LYS A 86 -13.84 -1.58 2.46
CA LYS A 86 -12.67 -2.31 1.99
C LYS A 86 -11.71 -2.51 3.15
N THR A 87 -11.21 -3.73 3.28
CA THR A 87 -10.04 -4.04 4.11
C THR A 87 -8.80 -3.83 3.26
N SER A 88 -7.85 -3.01 3.72
CA SER A 88 -6.71 -2.60 2.91
C SER A 88 -5.46 -2.51 3.78
N LEU A 89 -4.67 -3.57 3.78
CA LEU A 89 -3.46 -3.67 4.57
C LEU A 89 -2.23 -3.58 3.68
N ARG A 90 -1.14 -3.06 4.23
CA ARG A 90 0.19 -3.14 3.63
C ARG A 90 1.16 -3.76 4.60
N LEU A 91 1.89 -4.77 4.14
CA LEU A 91 3.04 -5.32 4.83
C LEU A 91 4.29 -4.81 4.13
N VAL A 92 5.18 -4.13 4.84
CA VAL A 92 6.50 -3.72 4.33
C VAL A 92 7.55 -4.57 5.03
N TRP A 93 8.47 -5.16 4.28
CA TRP A 93 9.55 -6.03 4.76
C TRP A 93 10.86 -5.22 4.74
N PRO A 94 11.23 -4.50 5.82
CA PRO A 94 12.25 -3.46 5.72
C PRO A 94 13.65 -4.01 5.44
N GLY A 95 13.89 -5.27 5.80
CA GLY A 95 15.15 -5.98 5.56
C GLY A 95 15.28 -6.64 4.19
N ILE A 96 14.27 -6.53 3.31
CA ILE A 96 14.25 -7.19 2.00
C ILE A 96 14.21 -6.13 0.90
N LEU A 97 15.22 -6.10 0.05
CA LEU A 97 15.32 -5.24 -1.13
C LEU A 97 15.13 -6.04 -2.41
N VAL A 98 14.22 -5.59 -3.25
CA VAL A 98 13.83 -6.26 -4.49
C VAL A 98 13.71 -5.26 -5.64
N ASP A 99 13.76 -5.77 -6.86
CA ASP A 99 13.26 -5.08 -8.03
C ASP A 99 11.79 -5.45 -8.31
N ALA A 100 11.20 -4.84 -9.34
CA ALA A 100 9.81 -5.07 -9.68
C ALA A 100 9.52 -6.49 -10.22
N ASP A 101 10.50 -7.14 -10.85
CA ASP A 101 10.34 -8.49 -11.41
C ASP A 101 10.34 -9.53 -10.29
N ARG A 102 11.32 -9.45 -9.37
CA ARG A 102 11.39 -10.29 -8.18
C ARG A 102 10.13 -10.15 -7.33
N ALA A 103 9.71 -8.91 -7.06
CA ALA A 103 8.49 -8.67 -6.27
C ALA A 103 7.23 -9.28 -6.90
N ALA A 104 7.08 -9.17 -8.23
CA ALA A 104 5.97 -9.77 -8.96
C ALA A 104 5.99 -11.31 -8.87
N ARG A 105 7.15 -11.93 -9.08
CA ARG A 105 7.31 -13.39 -9.00
C ARG A 105 7.02 -13.95 -7.61
N VAL A 106 7.48 -13.27 -6.55
CA VAL A 106 7.19 -13.66 -5.17
C VAL A 106 5.69 -13.55 -4.89
N ARG A 107 5.04 -12.47 -5.35
CA ARG A 107 3.58 -12.35 -5.25
C ARG A 107 2.87 -13.50 -5.96
N ASP A 108 3.27 -13.85 -7.18
CA ASP A 108 2.63 -14.91 -7.96
C ASP A 108 2.80 -16.27 -7.30
N LEU A 109 3.98 -16.54 -6.73
CA LEU A 109 4.22 -17.72 -5.91
C LEU A 109 3.28 -17.76 -4.70
N ILE A 110 3.16 -16.67 -3.95
CA ILE A 110 2.26 -16.60 -2.78
C ILE A 110 0.83 -16.90 -3.20
N VAL A 111 0.35 -16.30 -4.29
CA VAL A 111 -1.01 -16.55 -4.80
C VAL A 111 -1.18 -18.02 -5.21
N ASN A 112 -0.19 -18.61 -5.89
CA ASN A 112 -0.22 -20.02 -6.24
C ASN A 112 -0.30 -20.92 -4.98
N ARG A 113 0.55 -20.67 -3.97
CA ARG A 113 0.54 -21.41 -2.69
C ARG A 113 -0.79 -21.27 -1.95
N LEU A 114 -1.38 -20.07 -1.93
CA LEU A 114 -2.71 -19.84 -1.36
C LEU A 114 -3.80 -20.61 -2.09
N SER A 115 -3.77 -20.61 -3.43
CA SER A 115 -4.73 -21.36 -4.24
C SER A 115 -4.60 -22.87 -4.05
N SER A 116 -3.37 -23.40 -4.02
CA SER A 116 -3.11 -24.81 -3.74
C SER A 116 -3.57 -25.21 -2.34
N ALA A 117 -3.17 -24.45 -1.31
CA ALA A 117 -3.59 -24.70 0.07
C ALA A 117 -5.10 -24.62 0.24
N SER A 118 -5.78 -23.71 -0.47
CA SER A 118 -7.25 -23.64 -0.46
C SER A 118 -7.90 -24.86 -1.11
N ALA A 119 -7.35 -25.35 -2.23
CA ALA A 119 -7.86 -26.55 -2.90
C ALA A 119 -7.67 -27.83 -2.07
N GLU A 120 -6.61 -27.88 -1.25
CA GLU A 120 -6.34 -28.96 -0.30
C GLU A 120 -7.26 -28.91 0.95
N GLY A 121 -7.88 -27.76 1.22
CA GLY A 121 -8.82 -27.56 2.34
C GLY A 121 -8.21 -26.87 3.57
N GLY A 122 -8.85 -27.06 4.73
CA GLY A 122 -8.38 -26.51 6.01
C GLY A 122 -8.51 -24.99 6.15
N GLN A 123 -7.64 -24.39 6.96
CA GLN A 123 -7.79 -23.00 7.42
C GLN A 123 -7.73 -21.95 6.29
N ILE A 124 -6.94 -22.19 5.24
CA ILE A 124 -6.86 -21.28 4.08
C ILE A 124 -8.13 -21.36 3.25
N ALA A 125 -8.69 -22.55 3.04
CA ALA A 125 -9.95 -22.73 2.33
C ALA A 125 -11.13 -22.06 3.08
N GLU A 126 -11.18 -22.23 4.40
CA GLU A 126 -12.16 -21.57 5.26
C GLU A 126 -12.04 -20.04 5.19
N LEU A 127 -10.82 -19.50 5.18
CA LEU A 127 -10.59 -18.07 5.03
C LEU A 127 -11.03 -17.57 3.65
N GLU A 128 -10.71 -18.29 2.57
CA GLU A 128 -11.16 -17.92 1.22
C GLU A 128 -12.68 -17.94 1.11
N ALA A 129 -13.34 -18.93 1.70
CA ALA A 129 -14.80 -19.04 1.72
C ALA A 129 -15.43 -17.82 2.40
N LYS A 130 -14.95 -17.43 3.59
CA LYS A 130 -15.44 -16.24 4.31
C LYS A 130 -15.20 -14.94 3.51
N LEU A 131 -14.05 -14.84 2.85
CA LEU A 131 -13.75 -13.68 1.99
C LEU A 131 -14.70 -13.59 0.80
N LYS A 132 -14.97 -14.72 0.13
CA LYS A 132 -15.89 -14.80 -1.02
C LYS A 132 -17.35 -14.60 -0.63
N GLU A 133 -17.74 -15.03 0.57
CA GLU A 133 -19.07 -14.80 1.13
C GLU A 133 -19.35 -13.29 1.28
N LEU A 134 -18.37 -12.52 1.78
CA LEU A 134 -18.50 -11.05 1.85
C LEU A 134 -18.53 -10.40 0.47
N ASN A 135 -17.67 -10.86 -0.45
CA ASN A 135 -17.66 -10.38 -1.82
C ASN A 135 -17.06 -11.43 -2.77
N PRO A 136 -17.81 -11.90 -3.79
CA PRO A 136 -17.32 -12.92 -4.73
C PRO A 136 -16.05 -12.53 -5.50
N ALA A 137 -15.71 -11.23 -5.56
CA ALA A 137 -14.49 -10.75 -6.20
C ALA A 137 -13.21 -11.02 -5.37
N ASN A 138 -13.33 -11.47 -4.12
CA ASN A 138 -12.20 -11.73 -3.22
C ASN A 138 -11.51 -13.08 -3.50
N ALA A 139 -11.11 -13.31 -4.76
CA ALA A 139 -10.18 -14.39 -5.10
C ALA A 139 -8.75 -14.00 -4.67
N TRP A 140 -7.88 -14.99 -4.40
CA TRP A 140 -6.52 -14.73 -3.90
C TRP A 140 -5.69 -13.76 -4.76
N HIS A 141 -5.86 -13.80 -6.09
CA HIS A 141 -5.19 -12.87 -6.98
C HIS A 141 -5.67 -11.41 -6.85
N SER A 142 -6.93 -11.21 -6.43
CA SER A 142 -7.48 -9.89 -6.11
C SER A 142 -7.09 -9.45 -4.71
N VAL A 143 -7.03 -10.40 -3.77
CA VAL A 143 -6.64 -10.15 -2.38
C VAL A 143 -5.18 -9.71 -2.30
N LEU A 144 -4.28 -10.36 -3.03
CA LEU A 144 -2.90 -9.91 -3.23
C LEU A 144 -2.76 -9.21 -4.58
N GLY A 145 -3.13 -7.94 -4.61
CA GLY A 145 -3.15 -7.15 -5.84
C GLY A 145 -1.76 -7.02 -6.51
N ASP A 146 -1.73 -7.02 -7.83
CA ASP A 146 -0.52 -6.85 -8.65
C ASP A 146 -0.14 -5.38 -8.88
N GLY A 147 -1.06 -4.45 -8.57
CA GLY A 147 -0.93 -3.04 -8.92
C GLY A 147 0.29 -2.34 -8.33
N ALA A 148 0.84 -2.87 -7.25
CA ALA A 148 2.12 -2.44 -6.66
C ALA A 148 3.32 -2.67 -7.60
N TYR A 149 3.27 -3.71 -8.43
CA TYR A 149 4.39 -4.17 -9.27
C TYR A 149 4.16 -3.87 -10.75
N ALA A 150 2.92 -3.96 -11.22
CA ALA A 150 2.51 -3.87 -12.63
C ALA A 150 2.48 -2.43 -13.23
N GLY A 151 3.43 -1.57 -12.85
CA GLY A 151 3.66 -0.30 -13.53
C GLY A 151 3.14 0.97 -12.86
N ARG A 152 2.72 0.91 -11.59
CA ARG A 152 2.55 2.14 -10.79
C ARG A 152 3.92 2.74 -10.50
N ALA A 153 4.17 3.94 -11.02
CA ALA A 153 5.41 4.68 -10.77
C ALA A 153 5.50 5.24 -9.34
N SER A 154 4.36 5.33 -8.64
CA SER A 154 4.26 5.92 -7.31
C SER A 154 3.53 4.99 -6.35
N VAL A 155 4.08 4.87 -5.15
CA VAL A 155 3.53 4.10 -4.03
C VAL A 155 3.12 5.09 -2.95
N ARG A 156 1.93 4.92 -2.38
CA ARG A 156 1.45 5.80 -1.31
C ARG A 156 2.31 5.63 -0.06
N MET A 157 2.74 6.74 0.55
CA MET A 157 3.61 6.69 1.74
C MET A 157 2.84 6.28 3.02
N PRO A 158 3.54 5.77 4.05
CA PRO A 158 2.97 5.59 5.39
C PRO A 158 2.30 6.86 5.91
N LEU A 159 1.25 6.72 6.72
CA LEU A 159 0.46 7.82 7.32
C LEU A 159 -0.23 8.77 6.32
N CYS A 160 0.05 8.65 5.03
CA CYS A 160 -0.64 9.39 3.99
C CYS A 160 -1.90 8.62 3.59
N ASP A 161 -2.88 9.34 3.09
CA ASP A 161 -4.19 8.96 2.57
C ASP A 161 -4.17 8.75 1.05
N ARG A 162 -5.23 8.12 0.54
CA ARG A 162 -5.48 7.97 -0.89
C ARG A 162 -6.33 9.15 -1.38
N VAL A 163 -6.03 9.62 -2.58
CA VAL A 163 -6.91 10.55 -3.31
C VAL A 163 -7.94 9.74 -4.08
N ALA A 164 -9.22 10.02 -3.87
CA ALA A 164 -10.30 9.47 -4.67
C ALA A 164 -10.13 9.91 -6.14
N PRO A 165 -10.39 9.02 -7.11
CA PRO A 165 -10.35 9.38 -8.52
C PRO A 165 -11.40 10.45 -8.85
N LEU A 166 -11.31 10.98 -10.07
CA LEU A 166 -12.38 11.81 -10.63
C LEU A 166 -13.74 11.09 -10.53
N PRO A 167 -14.82 11.81 -10.21
CA PRO A 167 -14.92 13.26 -10.05
C PRO A 167 -14.57 13.79 -8.65
N LEU A 168 -14.45 12.93 -7.63
CA LEU A 168 -14.39 13.34 -6.22
C LEU A 168 -13.14 14.15 -5.87
N ARG A 169 -11.95 13.73 -6.33
CA ARG A 169 -10.65 14.42 -6.13
C ARG A 169 -10.33 14.82 -4.67
N GLY A 170 -10.88 14.12 -3.69
CA GLY A 170 -10.66 14.37 -2.26
C GLY A 170 -9.89 13.24 -1.57
N PRO A 171 -9.32 13.48 -0.38
CA PRO A 171 -8.81 12.42 0.48
C PRO A 171 -9.93 11.44 0.87
N GLU A 172 -9.66 10.15 0.83
CA GLU A 172 -10.63 9.12 1.19
C GLU A 172 -10.82 8.96 2.71
N ARG A 173 -10.01 9.63 3.52
CA ARG A 173 -9.92 9.55 4.98
C ARG A 173 -9.56 8.16 5.48
N ARG A 174 -8.68 7.48 4.74
CA ARG A 174 -8.21 6.13 5.07
C ARG A 174 -6.70 6.09 5.05
N PRO A 175 -5.97 6.91 5.86
CA PRO A 175 -4.51 6.94 5.91
C PRO A 175 -3.94 5.54 6.22
N PHE A 176 -2.66 5.29 5.87
CA PHE A 176 -2.01 4.03 6.21
C PHE A 176 -1.59 4.14 7.67
N ALA A 177 -2.53 3.84 8.56
CA ALA A 177 -2.34 3.87 10.00
C ALA A 177 -1.45 2.68 10.41
N PRO A 178 -0.46 2.85 11.30
CA PRO A 178 0.35 1.74 11.75
C PRO A 178 -0.46 0.76 12.60
N VAL A 179 -0.12 -0.53 12.50
CA VAL A 179 -0.72 -1.58 13.33
C VAL A 179 0.32 -2.15 14.29
N GLY A 180 1.50 -2.47 13.77
CA GLY A 180 2.56 -3.14 14.51
C GLY A 180 3.65 -3.67 13.59
N VAL A 181 4.76 -4.10 14.18
CA VAL A 181 5.81 -4.87 13.49
C VAL A 181 5.64 -6.32 13.89
N LEU A 182 5.44 -7.17 12.89
CA LEU A 182 5.30 -8.61 13.07
C LEU A 182 6.66 -9.26 12.80
N ARG A 183 7.16 -10.03 13.76
CA ARG A 183 8.38 -10.82 13.64
C ARG A 183 8.06 -12.27 13.33
N PHE A 184 8.75 -12.81 12.34
CA PHE A 184 8.76 -14.21 11.94
C PHE A 184 10.10 -14.81 12.34
N SER A 185 10.15 -15.53 13.45
CA SER A 185 11.35 -16.23 13.91
C SER A 185 11.38 -17.63 13.29
N ILE A 186 12.45 -17.96 12.58
CA ILE A 186 12.60 -19.17 11.78
C ILE A 186 13.58 -20.10 12.50
N SER A 187 13.13 -21.28 12.91
CA SER A 187 13.99 -22.27 13.54
C SER A 187 14.85 -23.00 12.51
N PRO A 188 15.97 -23.65 12.91
CA PRO A 188 16.78 -24.47 12.01
C PRO A 188 15.99 -25.60 11.32
N GLU A 189 14.91 -26.07 11.96
CA GLU A 189 13.99 -27.08 11.40
C GLU A 189 12.93 -26.49 10.46
N GLY A 190 13.01 -25.20 10.14
CA GLY A 190 12.06 -24.50 9.27
C GLY A 190 10.71 -24.17 9.94
N LYS A 191 10.60 -24.28 11.26
CA LYS A 191 9.39 -23.88 11.98
C LYS A 191 9.36 -22.37 12.16
N ILE A 192 8.22 -21.76 11.87
CA ILE A 192 8.04 -20.30 11.98
C ILE A 192 7.18 -19.97 13.19
N LYS A 193 7.76 -19.23 14.13
CA LYS A 193 7.04 -18.57 15.22
C LYS A 193 6.77 -17.13 14.82
N MET A 194 5.54 -16.66 15.02
CA MET A 194 5.16 -15.28 14.75
C MET A 194 4.79 -14.57 16.04
N GLU A 195 5.20 -13.31 16.19
CA GLU A 195 4.81 -12.46 17.30
C GLU A 195 4.84 -10.99 16.93
N TRP A 196 4.05 -10.17 17.62
CA TRP A 196 4.17 -8.73 17.51
C TRP A 196 5.42 -8.29 18.26
N LEU A 197 6.41 -7.77 17.54
CA LEU A 197 7.60 -7.16 18.12
C LEU A 197 7.27 -5.81 18.77
N CYS A 198 6.38 -5.05 18.12
CA CYS A 198 5.83 -3.81 18.64
C CYS A 198 4.43 -3.53 18.05
N ARG A 199 3.68 -2.65 18.68
CA ARG A 199 2.36 -2.13 18.30
C ARG A 199 2.44 -0.65 17.93
N GLU A 200 1.36 -0.12 17.36
CA GLU A 200 1.25 1.29 16.94
C GLU A 200 1.82 2.28 17.97
N ALA A 201 1.46 2.11 19.25
CA ALA A 201 1.82 3.03 20.34
C ALA A 201 3.30 2.97 20.77
N ASP A 202 4.03 1.93 20.35
CA ASP A 202 5.41 1.69 20.82
C ASP A 202 6.46 2.49 20.03
N LEU A 203 6.10 2.99 18.84
CA LEU A 203 6.97 3.76 17.96
C LEU A 203 6.33 5.10 17.63
N ASP A 204 7.15 6.13 17.46
CA ASP A 204 6.65 7.41 17.01
C ASP A 204 6.30 7.41 15.51
N HIS A 205 5.60 8.46 15.06
CA HIS A 205 5.22 8.55 13.66
C HIS A 205 6.42 8.65 12.69
N ALA A 206 7.57 9.19 13.12
CA ALA A 206 8.75 9.29 12.28
C ALA A 206 9.41 7.92 12.08
N GLU A 207 9.45 7.10 13.11
CA GLU A 207 9.89 5.70 13.06
C GLU A 207 8.99 4.88 12.16
N TRP A 208 7.66 5.01 12.29
CA TRP A 208 6.70 4.38 11.39
C TRP A 208 6.88 4.80 9.93
N ILE A 209 7.19 6.07 9.65
CA ILE A 209 7.52 6.50 8.30
C ILE A 209 8.83 5.85 7.84
N LYS A 210 9.85 5.84 8.69
CA LYS A 210 11.18 5.30 8.36
C LYS A 210 11.11 3.83 7.97
N ILE A 211 10.37 3.00 8.71
CA ILE A 211 10.29 1.55 8.41
C ILE A 211 9.31 1.22 7.28
N GLY A 212 8.27 2.03 7.06
CA GLY A 212 7.27 1.80 6.02
C GLY A 212 7.56 2.44 4.67
N CYS A 213 8.49 3.39 4.61
CA CYS A 213 8.99 3.99 3.36
C CYS A 213 9.57 2.88 2.50
N VAL A 214 9.08 2.69 1.27
CA VAL A 214 9.58 1.63 0.37
C VAL A 214 10.74 2.11 -0.49
N ARG A 215 10.86 3.43 -0.67
CA ARG A 215 11.99 4.03 -1.38
C ARG A 215 13.28 3.87 -0.58
N GLU A 216 14.31 3.38 -1.25
CA GLU A 216 15.68 3.45 -0.77
C GLU A 216 16.40 4.66 -1.39
N GLY A 217 17.48 5.09 -0.73
CA GLY A 217 18.37 6.13 -1.25
C GLY A 217 19.02 5.72 -2.58
N GLU A 218 19.64 6.68 -3.26
CA GLU A 218 20.37 6.42 -4.52
C GLU A 218 21.68 5.65 -4.30
N GLU A 219 22.11 5.48 -3.06
CA GLU A 219 23.19 4.56 -2.72
C GLU A 219 22.79 3.13 -3.11
N ALA A 220 23.50 2.59 -4.10
CA ALA A 220 23.22 1.28 -4.68
C ALA A 220 23.39 0.18 -3.63
N ARG A 221 22.31 -0.13 -2.91
CA ARG A 221 22.23 -1.35 -2.12
C ARG A 221 21.97 -2.51 -3.05
N GLU A 222 22.74 -3.57 -2.85
CA GLU A 222 22.52 -4.82 -3.56
C GLU A 222 21.13 -5.36 -3.24
N LEU A 223 20.48 -5.93 -4.25
CA LEU A 223 19.20 -6.62 -4.05
C LEU A 223 19.44 -7.78 -3.09
N THR A 224 18.50 -8.01 -2.17
CA THR A 224 18.57 -9.14 -1.25
C THR A 224 18.71 -10.44 -2.02
N GLU A 225 19.64 -11.28 -1.58
CA GLU A 225 19.82 -12.63 -2.10
C GLU A 225 18.50 -13.38 -2.05
N TRP A 226 18.16 -14.06 -3.13
CA TRP A 226 16.91 -14.78 -3.23
C TRP A 226 17.13 -16.17 -3.82
N SER A 227 16.38 -17.13 -3.32
CA SER A 227 16.28 -18.47 -3.88
C SER A 227 15.18 -18.47 -4.93
N VAL A 228 15.50 -18.92 -6.14
CA VAL A 228 14.47 -19.08 -7.18
C VAL A 228 13.47 -20.12 -6.70
N PRO A 229 12.19 -19.77 -6.54
CA PRO A 229 11.20 -20.72 -6.06
C PRO A 229 11.07 -21.88 -7.05
N ALA A 230 11.00 -23.10 -6.54
CA ALA A 230 10.63 -24.25 -7.36
C ALA A 230 9.16 -24.09 -7.79
N TRP A 231 8.93 -23.52 -8.98
CA TRP A 231 7.60 -23.47 -9.57
C TRP A 231 7.20 -24.90 -9.97
N PRO A 232 6.12 -25.47 -9.39
CA PRO A 232 5.67 -26.79 -9.79
C PRO A 232 5.12 -26.72 -11.22
N GLY A 233 5.94 -27.13 -12.17
CA GLY A 233 5.57 -27.35 -13.55
C GLY A 233 5.56 -26.08 -14.41
N SER A 234 5.90 -26.30 -15.67
CA SER A 234 5.79 -25.41 -16.81
C SER A 234 4.35 -25.00 -17.13
N GLN A 235 3.62 -24.44 -16.15
CA GLN A 235 2.52 -23.57 -16.49
C GLN A 235 3.15 -22.29 -17.00
N ILE A 236 3.00 -22.07 -18.31
CA ILE A 236 3.11 -20.74 -18.89
C ILE A 236 2.24 -19.87 -17.98
N VAL A 237 2.87 -19.04 -17.15
CA VAL A 237 2.19 -17.91 -16.52
C VAL A 237 1.65 -17.17 -17.73
N THR A 238 0.37 -17.34 -18.03
CA THR A 238 -0.28 -16.59 -19.09
C THR A 238 0.03 -15.15 -18.71
N PRO A 239 0.88 -14.43 -19.47
CA PRO A 239 1.22 -13.07 -19.11
C PRO A 239 -0.13 -12.38 -18.99
N SER A 240 -0.45 -11.91 -17.78
CA SER A 240 -1.71 -11.24 -17.46
C SER A 240 -2.12 -10.44 -18.68
N SER A 241 -3.14 -10.92 -19.39
CA SER A 241 -3.47 -10.47 -20.74
C SER A 241 -4.21 -9.14 -20.71
N VAL A 242 -3.82 -8.25 -19.79
CA VAL A 242 -4.11 -6.83 -19.85
C VAL A 242 -3.10 -6.09 -20.75
N ARG A 243 -2.10 -6.79 -21.32
CA ARG A 243 -1.52 -6.38 -22.61
C ARG A 243 -2.39 -6.86 -23.78
N SER A 244 -3.68 -6.53 -23.77
CA SER A 244 -4.40 -6.47 -25.04
C SER A 244 -3.87 -5.25 -25.79
N GLY A 245 -3.20 -5.52 -26.91
CA GLY A 245 -3.07 -4.52 -27.96
C GLY A 245 -4.46 -3.95 -28.21
N ARG A 246 -4.61 -2.65 -27.95
CA ARG A 246 -5.88 -1.95 -28.08
C ARG A 246 -6.22 -1.84 -29.56
N VAL A 247 -6.77 -2.90 -30.15
CA VAL A 247 -7.43 -2.82 -31.46
C VAL A 247 -8.68 -1.98 -31.24
N LYS A 248 -8.57 -0.71 -31.59
CA LYS A 248 -9.64 0.28 -31.49
C LYS A 248 -10.60 0.06 -32.65
N VAL A 249 -11.48 -0.93 -32.55
CA VAL A 249 -12.64 -1.02 -33.42
C VAL A 249 -13.60 0.08 -33.01
N ARG A 250 -13.83 1.05 -33.90
CA ARG A 250 -14.90 2.04 -33.76
C ARG A 250 -16.20 1.36 -34.16
N THR A 251 -17.02 0.96 -33.20
CA THR A 251 -18.44 0.73 -33.45
C THR A 251 -19.23 1.93 -32.96
N ALA A 252 -19.99 2.51 -33.87
CA ALA A 252 -20.97 3.55 -33.59
C ALA A 252 -22.30 2.87 -33.27
N ALA A 253 -22.60 2.63 -31.99
CA ALA A 253 -23.94 2.44 -31.43
C ALA A 253 -23.80 2.00 -29.97
N GLY A 254 -24.56 2.62 -29.07
CA GLY A 254 -24.57 2.28 -27.65
C GLY A 254 -25.36 1.00 -27.35
N SER A 255 -24.99 0.33 -26.27
CA SER A 255 -25.87 -0.46 -25.39
C SER A 255 -25.09 -0.84 -24.13
N ASP A 256 -25.80 -0.93 -23.02
CA ASP A 256 -25.34 -1.01 -21.64
C ASP A 256 -24.41 -2.20 -21.33
N GLY A 257 -23.29 -1.90 -20.70
CA GLY A 257 -22.32 -2.90 -20.22
C GLY A 257 -21.66 -2.45 -18.93
N VAL A 258 -22.07 -3.07 -17.82
CA VAL A 258 -21.56 -2.89 -16.47
C VAL A 258 -20.09 -3.35 -16.41
N GLY A 259 -19.19 -2.43 -16.09
CA GLY A 259 -17.80 -2.75 -15.75
C GLY A 259 -16.78 -1.87 -16.47
N CYS A 260 -15.82 -1.37 -15.69
CA CYS A 260 -14.62 -0.66 -16.14
C CYS A 260 -14.79 0.80 -16.58
N GLY A 261 -14.78 1.69 -15.58
CA GLY A 261 -13.92 2.89 -15.57
C GLY A 261 -14.00 3.81 -16.79
N GLY A 262 -15.05 4.63 -16.84
CA GLY A 262 -15.17 5.75 -17.76
C GLY A 262 -14.09 6.80 -17.54
N GLY A 263 -12.98 6.66 -18.26
CA GLY A 263 -12.00 7.73 -18.47
C GLY A 263 -12.53 8.72 -19.50
N LEU A 264 -13.00 9.88 -19.04
CA LEU A 264 -13.20 11.04 -19.90
C LEU A 264 -11.83 11.57 -20.35
N ARG A 265 -11.41 11.24 -21.56
CA ARG A 265 -10.20 11.79 -22.19
C ARG A 265 -10.56 13.10 -22.88
N LEU A 266 -10.20 14.23 -22.29
CA LEU A 266 -9.99 15.45 -23.05
C LEU A 266 -8.73 15.28 -23.92
N ARG A 267 -8.87 15.59 -25.20
CA ARG A 267 -7.86 15.42 -26.25
C ARG A 267 -6.66 16.34 -26.03
N GLY A 268 -5.48 15.70 -26.16
CA GLY A 268 -4.18 16.17 -26.63
C GLY A 268 -3.89 17.66 -26.81
N SER A 269 -2.83 18.10 -26.11
CA SER A 269 -1.82 18.99 -26.67
C SER A 269 -0.44 18.44 -26.29
N THR A 270 0.33 18.16 -27.34
CA THR A 270 1.79 18.10 -27.50
C THR A 270 2.67 17.92 -26.25
N ARG A 271 3.38 16.78 -26.19
CA ARG A 271 4.47 16.49 -25.26
C ARG A 271 5.71 17.34 -25.62
N GLY A 272 6.02 18.32 -24.79
CA GLY A 272 7.36 18.89 -24.64
C GLY A 272 8.08 18.24 -23.45
N ASN A 273 9.36 17.90 -23.62
CA ASN A 273 10.27 17.51 -22.55
C ASN A 273 10.29 18.58 -21.45
N PHE A 274 9.80 18.25 -20.25
CA PHE A 274 9.96 19.07 -19.05
C PHE A 274 10.38 18.18 -17.88
N THR A 275 11.67 17.89 -17.79
CA THR A 275 12.31 17.28 -16.62
C THR A 275 13.63 18.00 -16.33
N ALA A 276 13.54 19.23 -15.81
CA ALA A 276 14.68 19.93 -15.21
C ALA A 276 14.31 21.06 -14.22
N GLU A 277 13.13 21.70 -14.30
CA GLU A 277 12.90 22.99 -13.60
C GLU A 277 12.01 22.97 -12.34
N ARG A 278 11.91 21.87 -11.58
CA ARG A 278 11.08 21.84 -10.34
C ARG A 278 11.84 22.03 -9.03
N ALA A 279 13.16 22.10 -9.05
CA ALA A 279 13.93 22.45 -7.85
C ALA A 279 13.83 23.97 -7.63
N GLY A 280 13.09 24.42 -6.62
CA GLY A 280 12.98 25.84 -6.24
C GLY A 280 11.63 26.51 -6.52
N GLN A 281 10.67 25.82 -7.12
CA GLN A 281 9.33 26.40 -7.32
C GLN A 281 8.53 26.35 -6.01
N MET A 282 8.25 27.51 -5.42
CA MET A 282 7.28 27.63 -4.32
C MET A 282 5.92 27.15 -4.81
N MET A 283 5.38 26.09 -4.19
CA MET A 283 4.02 25.62 -4.45
C MET A 283 3.10 26.09 -3.34
N THR A 284 2.13 26.94 -3.68
CA THR A 284 1.05 27.31 -2.77
C THR A 284 0.03 26.18 -2.72
N VAL A 285 -0.25 25.67 -1.51
CA VAL A 285 -1.26 24.64 -1.29
C VAL A 285 -2.37 25.23 -0.42
N GLU A 286 -3.54 25.46 -1.02
CA GLU A 286 -4.72 25.89 -0.28
C GLU A 286 -5.43 24.70 0.37
N ARG A 287 -5.76 24.83 1.66
CA ARG A 287 -6.51 23.82 2.41
C ARG A 287 -7.62 24.49 3.22
N ARG A 288 -8.76 23.80 3.34
CA ARG A 288 -9.88 24.23 4.18
C ARG A 288 -9.90 23.38 5.45
N PHE A 289 -10.02 24.04 6.60
CA PHE A 289 -10.12 23.42 7.91
C PHE A 289 -11.51 23.70 8.49
N SER A 290 -12.00 22.79 9.35
CA SER A 290 -13.30 22.93 10.01
C SER A 290 -13.25 23.66 11.35
N SER A 291 -12.05 23.99 11.84
CA SER A 291 -11.83 24.73 13.10
C SER A 291 -11.85 26.23 12.86
N SER A 292 -12.05 27.01 13.93
CA SER A 292 -11.87 28.46 13.85
C SER A 292 -10.40 28.84 13.61
N PRO A 293 -10.10 30.03 13.07
CA PRO A 293 -8.71 30.50 12.92
C PRO A 293 -7.91 30.53 14.22
N ALA A 294 -8.57 30.83 15.35
CA ALA A 294 -7.94 30.86 16.67
C ALA A 294 -7.53 29.46 17.14
N GLU A 295 -8.44 28.48 17.05
CA GLU A 295 -8.15 27.08 17.39
C GLU A 295 -7.05 26.48 16.51
N PHE A 296 -7.05 26.84 15.22
CA PHE A 296 -6.00 26.41 14.30
C PHE A 296 -4.65 26.99 14.70
N SER A 297 -4.61 28.29 15.02
CA SER A 297 -3.38 28.99 15.41
C SER A 297 -2.79 28.42 16.70
N GLU A 298 -3.62 28.21 17.72
CA GLU A 298 -3.19 27.62 19.00
C GLU A 298 -2.56 26.23 18.79
N LYS A 299 -3.20 25.37 17.99
CA LYS A 299 -2.65 24.06 17.64
C LYS A 299 -1.33 24.18 16.89
N MET A 300 -1.23 25.10 15.94
CA MET A 300 0.03 25.31 15.20
C MET A 300 1.14 25.82 16.11
N GLU A 301 0.85 26.70 17.06
CA GLU A 301 1.85 27.24 18.00
C GLU A 301 2.41 26.20 18.97
N GLN A 302 1.58 25.26 19.43
CA GLN A 302 2.03 24.15 20.28
C GLN A 302 3.12 23.29 19.62
N HIS A 303 3.18 23.30 18.28
CA HIS A 303 4.00 22.35 17.53
C HIS A 303 5.10 22.98 16.68
N LEU A 304 4.88 24.19 16.17
CA LEU A 304 5.85 24.92 15.35
C LEU A 304 6.40 26.17 16.06
N GLY A 305 5.95 26.43 17.30
CA GLY A 305 6.27 27.66 18.03
C GLY A 305 5.39 28.83 17.60
N LYS A 306 5.62 30.01 18.19
CA LYS A 306 4.81 31.21 17.94
C LYS A 306 4.84 31.61 16.47
N ALA A 307 3.67 31.98 15.95
CA ALA A 307 3.56 32.51 14.60
C ALA A 307 4.27 33.86 14.49
N ILE A 308 4.82 34.15 13.31
CA ILE A 308 5.24 35.49 12.91
C ILE A 308 4.10 36.09 12.10
N MET A 309 3.64 37.28 12.48
CA MET A 309 2.62 37.99 11.70
C MET A 309 3.30 38.81 10.60
N ASP A 310 2.97 38.51 9.36
CA ASP A 310 3.43 39.27 8.20
C ASP A 310 2.68 40.61 8.08
N PRO A 311 3.21 41.59 7.33
CA PRO A 311 2.61 42.92 7.19
C PRO A 311 1.19 42.94 6.61
N ASP A 312 0.79 41.88 5.90
CA ASP A 312 -0.55 41.68 5.35
C ASP A 312 -1.54 41.05 6.36
N GLY A 313 -1.08 40.79 7.59
CA GLY A 313 -1.86 40.15 8.65
C GLY A 313 -1.86 38.62 8.59
N ALA A 314 -1.10 38.00 7.68
CA ALA A 314 -0.97 36.55 7.62
C ALA A 314 -0.13 36.03 8.80
N LEU A 315 -0.55 34.91 9.40
CA LEU A 315 0.23 34.19 10.40
C LEU A 315 1.12 33.16 9.72
N VAL A 316 2.43 33.26 9.91
CA VAL A 316 3.45 32.42 9.29
C VAL A 316 4.21 31.63 10.35
N TRP A 317 4.21 30.30 10.22
CA TRP A 317 5.02 29.40 11.01
C TRP A 317 6.21 28.92 10.18
N LYS A 318 7.42 29.08 10.71
CA LYS A 318 8.64 28.54 10.08
C LYS A 318 8.96 27.20 10.73
N GLN A 319 9.11 26.16 9.92
CA GLN A 319 9.60 24.89 10.43
C GLN A 319 11.05 25.08 10.87
N PRO A 320 11.45 24.63 12.08
CA PRO A 320 12.85 24.63 12.47
C PRO A 320 13.66 23.85 11.43
N GLY A 321 14.74 24.46 10.95
CA GLY A 321 15.68 23.83 10.01
C GLY A 321 16.45 22.69 10.64
#